data_AF-A0A955AI41-F1
#
_entry.id   AF-A0A955AI41-F1
#
_cell.length_a   1.000
_cell.length_b   1.000
_cell.length_c   1.000
_cell.angle_alpha   90.00
_cell.angle_beta   90.00
_cell.angle_gamma   90.00
#
_symmetry.space_group_name_H-M   'P 1'
#
loop_
_entity.id
_entity.type
_entity.pdbx_description
1 polymer ?
#
loop_
_entity_poly.entity_id
_entity_poly.type
_entity_poly.pdbx_seq_one_letter_code
_entity_poly.pdbx_strand_id
1 'polypeptide(L)'
;MNKKQIHHWSGFSLIEFLVSTLIVFAVVGVASSWLVPQRSTAEAKSDINNIEKLNSLAHEYYLKTQMWPDDHLHRLFAAGLTNTREIETPFGDHYRWDQRSRSVYNPVRKP
;
A
#
# COMPACT_ATOMS: atom_id res chain seq x y z
N MET A 1 -47.33 -31.86 50.04
CA MET A 1 -46.62 -32.91 49.26
C MET A 1 -46.15 -32.32 47.94
N ASN A 2 -44.85 -32.42 47.70
CA ASN A 2 -44.05 -31.84 46.61
C ASN A 2 -44.38 -32.36 45.20
N LYS A 3 -44.35 -31.49 44.17
CA LYS A 3 -43.74 -31.74 42.82
C LYS A 3 -43.31 -30.40 42.19
N LYS A 4 -42.06 -29.98 42.43
CA LYS A 4 -40.91 -29.95 41.49
C LYS A 4 -41.10 -29.03 40.28
N GLN A 5 -40.46 -27.85 40.37
CA GLN A 5 -40.01 -27.06 39.23
C GLN A 5 -39.12 -27.93 38.34
N ILE A 6 -39.42 -28.00 37.04
CA ILE A 6 -38.51 -28.56 36.04
C ILE A 6 -37.82 -27.37 35.39
N HIS A 7 -36.62 -27.10 35.88
CA HIS A 7 -35.70 -26.12 35.34
C HIS A 7 -35.26 -26.61 33.96
N HIS A 8 -35.73 -25.95 32.90
CA HIS A 8 -35.30 -26.20 31.53
C HIS A 8 -33.86 -25.63 31.37
N TRP A 9 -32.86 -26.40 31.82
CA TRP A 9 -31.47 -26.13 31.46
C TRP A 9 -31.31 -26.55 30.01
N SER A 10 -31.42 -25.58 29.09
CA SER A 10 -31.04 -25.76 27.70
C SER A 10 -29.57 -26.13 27.62
N GLY A 11 -29.29 -27.41 27.36
CA GLY A 11 -27.94 -27.91 27.14
C GLY A 11 -27.35 -27.26 25.90
N PHE A 12 -26.26 -26.51 26.08
CA PHE A 12 -25.40 -26.09 24.99
C PHE A 12 -24.86 -27.34 24.30
N SER A 13 -25.39 -27.64 23.10
CA SER A 13 -24.99 -28.78 22.31
C SER A 13 -23.63 -28.50 21.67
N LEU A 14 -22.71 -29.48 21.73
CA LEU A 14 -21.39 -29.44 21.08
C LEU A 14 -21.48 -29.07 19.58
N ILE A 15 -22.63 -29.39 18.95
CA ILE A 15 -22.94 -29.09 17.56
C ILE A 15 -23.06 -27.58 17.33
N GLU A 16 -23.70 -26.84 18.24
CA GLU A 16 -23.83 -25.37 18.10
C GLU A 16 -22.47 -24.69 18.20
N PHE A 17 -21.57 -25.20 19.06
CA PHE A 17 -20.21 -24.69 19.18
C PHE A 17 -19.38 -24.98 17.92
N LEU A 18 -19.48 -26.19 17.34
CA LEU A 18 -18.77 -26.54 16.10
C LEU A 18 -19.28 -25.73 14.90
N VAL A 19 -20.59 -25.54 14.76
CA VAL A 19 -21.18 -24.76 13.66
C VAL A 19 -20.82 -23.28 13.77
N SER A 20 -20.90 -22.69 14.95
CA SER A 20 -20.51 -21.28 15.16
C SER A 20 -19.01 -21.05 14.94
N THR A 21 -18.15 -21.99 15.36
CA THR A 21 -16.71 -21.89 15.12
C THR A 21 -16.38 -22.00 13.63
N LEU A 22 -17.03 -22.89 12.88
CA LEU A 22 -16.81 -23.05 11.43
C LEU A 22 -17.21 -21.81 10.62
N ILE A 23 -18.30 -21.15 11.02
CA ILE A 23 -18.79 -19.92 10.39
C ILE A 23 -17.79 -18.77 10.58
N VAL A 24 -17.19 -18.64 11.77
CA VAL A 24 -16.19 -17.59 12.04
C VAL A 24 -14.95 -17.76 11.16
N PHE A 25 -14.45 -18.98 10.98
CA PHE A 25 -13.30 -19.23 10.08
C PHE A 25 -13.63 -19.00 8.61
N ALA A 26 -14.85 -19.34 8.16
CA ALA A 26 -15.28 -19.11 6.78
C ALA A 26 -15.39 -17.62 6.44
N VAL A 27 -15.86 -16.77 7.36
CA VAL A 27 -16.02 -15.32 7.11
C VAL A 27 -14.66 -14.59 7.09
N VAL A 28 -13.72 -14.98 7.94
CA VAL A 28 -12.38 -14.36 7.98
C VAL A 28 -11.53 -14.72 6.75
N GLY A 29 -11.68 -15.94 6.22
CA GLY A 29 -10.97 -16.39 5.03
C GLY A 29 -11.34 -15.62 3.75
N VAL A 30 -12.62 -15.27 3.57
CA VAL A 30 -13.08 -14.60 2.34
C VAL A 30 -12.71 -13.12 2.31
N ALA A 31 -12.73 -12.41 3.44
CA ALA A 31 -12.38 -10.99 3.48
C ALA A 31 -10.91 -10.71 3.09
N SER A 32 -10.02 -11.65 3.41
CA SER A 32 -8.57 -11.55 3.15
C SER A 32 -8.23 -11.52 1.65
N SER A 33 -8.99 -12.25 0.83
CA SER A 33 -8.72 -12.45 -0.59
C SER A 33 -9.03 -11.23 -1.46
N TRP A 34 -9.90 -10.32 -1.00
CA TRP A 34 -10.33 -9.14 -1.76
C TRP A 34 -9.40 -7.93 -1.57
N LEU A 35 -8.63 -7.90 -0.47
CA LEU A 35 -7.74 -6.80 -0.12
C LEU A 35 -6.46 -6.78 -0.97
N VAL A 36 -5.93 -7.95 -1.32
CA VAL A 36 -4.67 -8.09 -2.07
C VAL A 36 -4.74 -7.43 -3.47
N PRO A 37 -5.74 -7.68 -4.32
CA PRO A 37 -5.83 -7.04 -5.64
C PRO A 37 -6.15 -5.53 -5.59
N GLN A 38 -6.79 -5.04 -4.52
CA GLN A 38 -7.03 -3.60 -4.34
C GLN A 38 -5.75 -2.87 -3.91
N ARG A 39 -4.90 -3.52 -3.10
CA ARG A 39 -3.61 -2.96 -2.69
C ARG A 39 -2.66 -2.82 -3.87
N SER A 40 -2.55 -3.84 -4.72
CA SER A 40 -1.67 -3.79 -5.89
C SER A 40 -2.08 -2.72 -6.92
N THR A 41 -3.39 -2.49 -7.09
CA THR A 41 -3.91 -1.43 -7.97
C THR A 41 -3.70 -0.04 -7.38
N ALA A 42 -3.86 0.13 -6.05
CA ALA A 42 -3.56 1.38 -5.37
C ALA A 42 -2.07 1.73 -5.41
N GLU A 43 -1.19 0.76 -5.15
CA GLU A 43 0.28 0.92 -5.26
C GLU A 43 0.69 1.31 -6.67
N ALA A 44 0.11 0.67 -7.70
CA ALA A 44 0.37 1.00 -9.10
C ALA A 44 -0.05 2.43 -9.47
N LYS A 45 -1.22 2.86 -9.01
CA LYS A 45 -1.72 4.22 -9.27
C LYS A 45 -0.90 5.27 -8.53
N SER A 46 -0.56 4.99 -7.27
CA SER A 46 0.33 5.86 -6.49
C SER A 46 1.69 6.01 -7.13
N ASP A 47 2.24 4.92 -7.70
CA ASP A 47 3.52 4.93 -8.38
C ASP A 47 3.53 5.85 -9.61
N ILE A 48 2.50 5.73 -10.47
CA ILE A 48 2.36 6.60 -11.66
C ILE A 48 2.26 8.07 -11.23
N ASN A 49 1.40 8.38 -10.26
CA ASN A 49 1.22 9.76 -9.77
C ASN A 49 2.52 10.34 -9.19
N ASN A 50 3.28 9.53 -8.45
CA ASN A 50 4.57 9.94 -7.89
C ASN A 50 5.60 10.22 -8.99
N ILE A 51 5.68 9.35 -10.00
CA ILE A 51 6.58 9.54 -11.15
C ILE A 51 6.24 10.83 -11.90
N GLU A 52 4.97 11.07 -12.22
CA GLU A 52 4.52 12.29 -12.89
C GLU A 52 4.87 13.55 -12.08
N LYS A 53 4.59 13.52 -10.77
CA LYS A 53 4.93 14.62 -9.86
C LYS A 53 6.44 14.90 -9.84
N LEU A 54 7.26 13.86 -9.70
CA LEU A 54 8.72 14.02 -9.64
C LEU A 54 9.32 14.49 -10.96
N ASN A 55 8.76 14.06 -12.09
CA ASN A 55 9.15 14.57 -13.40
C ASN A 55 8.82 16.06 -13.55
N SER A 56 7.66 16.50 -13.08
CA SER A 56 7.30 17.92 -13.08
C SER A 56 8.29 18.75 -12.26
N LEU A 57 8.65 18.29 -11.06
CA LEU A 57 9.64 18.96 -10.20
C LEU A 57 11.05 18.94 -10.80
N ALA A 58 11.45 17.84 -11.45
CA ALA A 58 12.72 17.75 -12.17
C ALA A 58 12.78 18.75 -13.33
N HIS A 59 11.66 18.93 -14.05
CA HIS A 59 11.55 19.94 -15.10
C HIS A 59 11.63 21.36 -14.53
N GLU A 60 10.93 21.64 -13.43
CA GLU A 60 11.02 22.93 -12.73
C GLU A 60 12.46 23.24 -12.29
N TYR A 61 13.17 22.25 -11.74
CA TYR A 61 14.58 22.37 -11.38
C TYR A 61 15.46 22.72 -12.58
N TYR A 62 15.23 22.04 -13.71
CA TYR A 62 15.95 22.31 -14.95
C TYR A 62 15.71 23.72 -15.47
N LEU A 63 14.46 24.20 -15.46
CA LEU A 63 14.15 25.56 -15.89
C LEU A 63 14.89 26.61 -15.03
N LYS A 64 15.01 26.37 -13.71
CA LYS A 64 15.68 27.28 -12.78
C LYS A 64 17.21 27.23 -12.85
N THR A 65 17.79 26.04 -13.01
CA THR A 65 19.24 25.82 -12.83
C THR A 65 19.98 25.48 -14.12
N GLN A 66 19.26 25.21 -15.21
CA GLN A 66 19.77 24.69 -16.47
C GLN A 66 20.52 23.35 -16.32
N MET A 67 20.27 22.63 -15.22
CA MET A 67 20.85 21.31 -14.93
C MET A 67 19.75 20.32 -14.58
N TRP A 68 19.96 19.06 -14.95
CA TRP A 68 19.10 17.97 -14.50
C TRP A 68 19.48 17.53 -13.07
N PRO A 69 18.54 16.93 -12.31
CA PRO A 69 18.85 16.38 -11.00
C PRO A 69 19.84 15.21 -11.10
N ASP A 70 20.44 14.86 -9.97
CA ASP A 70 21.28 13.68 -9.84
C ASP A 70 20.44 12.40 -9.81
N ASP A 71 21.09 11.25 -9.97
CA ASP A 71 20.45 9.93 -10.07
C ASP A 71 19.54 9.61 -8.87
N HIS A 72 19.84 10.18 -7.70
CA HIS A 72 19.09 9.99 -6.45
C HIS A 72 18.10 11.12 -6.14
N LEU A 73 17.95 12.12 -7.03
CA LEU A 73 17.06 13.27 -6.87
C LEU A 73 17.38 14.18 -5.66
N HIS A 74 18.56 14.03 -5.04
CA HIS A 74 18.98 14.86 -3.90
C HIS A 74 19.03 16.34 -4.24
N ARG A 75 19.32 16.69 -5.50
CA ARG A 75 19.30 18.08 -5.97
C ARG A 75 17.92 18.71 -5.88
N LEU A 76 16.84 17.94 -6.00
CA LEU A 76 15.48 18.45 -5.82
C LEU A 76 15.22 18.81 -4.35
N PHE A 77 15.69 17.97 -3.42
CA PHE A 77 15.62 18.26 -1.99
C PHE A 77 16.48 19.46 -1.60
N ALA A 78 17.72 19.53 -2.10
CA ALA A 78 18.62 20.66 -1.85
C ALA A 78 18.07 21.99 -2.40
N ALA A 79 17.28 21.94 -3.47
CA ALA A 79 16.58 23.09 -4.04
C ALA A 79 15.24 23.42 -3.35
N GLY A 80 14.82 22.63 -2.35
CA GLY A 80 13.55 22.81 -1.64
C GLY A 80 12.31 22.42 -2.45
N LEU A 81 12.47 21.65 -3.54
CA LEU A 81 11.36 21.18 -4.38
C LEU A 81 10.69 19.92 -3.83
N THR A 82 11.40 19.17 -2.97
CA THR A 82 10.88 18.01 -2.25
C THR A 82 11.11 18.18 -0.75
N ASN A 83 10.19 17.67 0.06
CA ASN A 83 10.32 17.69 1.52
C ASN A 83 11.18 16.53 2.06
N THR A 84 11.38 15.49 1.24
CA THR A 84 12.12 14.29 1.59
C THR A 84 13.33 14.16 0.69
N ARG A 85 14.47 13.79 1.29
CA ARG A 85 15.74 13.59 0.59
C ARG A 85 15.70 12.39 -0.35
N GLU A 86 15.16 11.28 0.11
CA GLU A 86 14.97 10.05 -0.67
C GLU A 86 13.48 9.71 -0.66
N ILE A 87 12.89 9.55 -1.85
CA ILE A 87 11.45 9.35 -1.97
C ILE A 87 11.21 7.88 -2.24
N GLU A 88 10.63 7.23 -1.25
CA GLU A 88 10.30 5.81 -1.29
C GLU A 88 9.15 5.56 -2.29
N THR A 89 9.28 4.47 -3.01
CA THR A 89 8.27 3.90 -3.90
C THR A 89 7.26 3.13 -3.05
N PRO A 90 6.03 2.91 -3.54
CA PRO A 90 5.07 2.03 -2.87
C PRO A 90 5.55 0.58 -2.65
N PHE A 91 6.70 0.19 -3.20
CA PHE A 91 7.25 -1.16 -3.18
C PHE A 91 8.51 -1.29 -2.31
N GLY A 92 8.92 -0.23 -1.61
CA GLY A 92 10.03 -0.26 -0.64
C GLY A 92 11.42 0.10 -1.16
N ASP A 93 11.56 0.41 -2.45
CA ASP A 93 12.80 1.03 -2.99
C ASP A 93 12.61 2.54 -3.19
N HIS A 94 13.56 3.24 -3.79
CA HIS A 94 13.53 4.69 -3.99
C HIS A 94 13.49 5.07 -5.46
N TYR A 95 12.79 6.16 -5.79
CA TYR A 95 12.79 6.71 -7.14
C TYR A 95 14.19 7.13 -7.59
N ARG A 96 14.45 6.97 -8.89
CA ARG A 96 15.73 7.31 -9.52
C ARG A 96 15.51 8.17 -10.76
N TRP A 97 16.48 9.02 -11.05
CA TRP A 97 16.54 9.75 -12.32
C TRP A 97 17.26 8.91 -13.38
N ASP A 98 16.68 8.80 -14.57
CA ASP A 98 17.36 8.28 -15.75
C ASP A 98 17.79 9.44 -16.64
N GLN A 99 19.11 9.62 -16.75
CA GLN A 99 19.71 10.67 -17.58
C GLN A 99 19.44 10.48 -19.07
N ARG A 100 19.24 9.24 -19.54
CA ARG A 100 19.01 8.92 -20.96
C ARG A 100 17.59 9.28 -21.39
N SER A 101 16.60 8.83 -20.63
CA SER A 101 15.19 9.13 -20.91
C SER A 101 14.77 10.51 -20.39
N ARG A 102 15.61 11.15 -19.56
CA ARG A 102 15.29 12.40 -18.84
C ARG A 102 13.99 12.28 -18.06
N SER A 103 13.85 11.17 -17.35
CA SER A 103 12.66 10.89 -16.56
C SER A 103 13.00 10.16 -15.27
N VAL A 104 12.15 10.37 -14.28
CA VAL A 104 12.10 9.60 -13.05
C VAL A 104 11.49 8.24 -13.35
N TYR A 105 12.07 7.20 -12.75
CA TYR A 105 11.57 5.84 -12.84
C TYR A 105 11.62 5.15 -11.47
N ASN A 106 10.80 4.12 -11.35
CA ASN A 106 10.85 3.20 -10.23
C ASN A 106 11.76 2.02 -10.59
N PRO A 107 12.87 1.78 -9.87
CA PRO A 107 13.81 0.69 -10.16
C PRO A 107 13.20 -0.71 -10.02
N VAL A 108 12.20 -0.88 -9.15
CA VAL A 108 11.49 -2.15 -8.95
C VAL A 108 10.64 -2.52 -10.17
N ARG A 109 10.23 -1.52 -10.96
CA ARG A 109 9.39 -1.65 -12.15
C ARG A 109 10.14 -1.47 -13.46
N LYS A 110 11.48 -1.45 -13.44
CA LYS A 110 12.24 -1.32 -14.69
C LYS A 110 11.76 -2.39 -15.71
N PRO A 111 11.55 -2.00 -16.97
CA PRO A 111 11.04 -2.89 -18.01
C PRO A 111 11.96 -4.10 -18.25
#